data_AF-A0A935P3J6-F1
#
_entry.id   AF-A0A935P3J6-F1
#
_cell.length_a   1.000
_cell.length_b   1.000
_cell.length_c   1.000
_cell.angle_alpha   90.00
_cell.angle_beta   90.00
_cell.angle_gamma   90.00
#
_symmetry.space_group_name_H-M   'P 1'
#
loop_
_entity.id
_entity.type
_entity.pdbx_description
1 polymer ?
#
loop_
_entity_poly.entity_id
_entity_poly.type
_entity_poly.pdbx_seq_one_letter_code
_entity_poly.pdbx_strand_id
1 'polypeptide(L)'
;MRDLPRDLTRGPTRDQARDRDPARDPTELGSELLAGRLAVSEEPEDGSVASRIARVAQHADRGEHAAAAREAAALLEARTYDIRLIGFYLFGLFLQRGISYLPALLARVAELVTEDLAALRPARRKLQVLSSATAWLFENVSARLLFHSKQRDATWDAWREAADPSLVEEICAGCTKVTLALEAVIEAPLAAVPLARVRRWTNDELRRALGRREQAAERAAVSAGAAHPALAAGGAKGAAAGGAAAPSPPPPSPSQSPSPSPSPPSQPPPPSPLRAWPVPAEDWAEDAATSEPPIDAAAKSEVDSDLEADFAPAPDLWAGDEPDEPDEFDDEFATGPEGRDGPNGEPAQALQDGRASLHPGLDRSTVPGRAERKAPRRRAAGRGSFAAAAGAELGAELSAEVPTSPALAALQVKLRGFQELVARGELAKAAVVASDVRAVLANFDPVVFFPTVFAGYFKVLHQVIEELTPYFERAEQPSWNALESYYRADMRGFFED
;
A
#
# COMPACT_ATOMS: atom_id res chain seq x y z
N MET A 1 -30.90 64.60 -25.04
CA MET A 1 -30.36 64.59 -23.67
C MET A 1 -30.95 63.42 -22.90
N ARG A 2 -30.37 62.24 -23.03
CA ARG A 2 -30.50 61.10 -22.12
C ARG A 2 -29.22 60.29 -22.27
N ASP A 3 -28.39 60.35 -21.23
CA ASP A 3 -27.12 59.66 -21.10
C ASP A 3 -27.34 58.16 -20.91
N LEU A 4 -26.63 57.37 -21.71
CA LEU A 4 -26.46 55.93 -21.54
C LEU A 4 -24.97 55.69 -21.30
N PRO A 5 -24.54 55.12 -20.17
CA PRO A 5 -23.15 54.75 -19.97
C PRO A 5 -22.85 53.48 -20.77
N ARG A 6 -21.92 53.59 -21.73
CA ARG A 6 -21.25 52.45 -22.36
C ARG A 6 -20.30 51.86 -21.32
N ASP A 7 -20.74 50.81 -20.64
CA ASP A 7 -19.88 50.05 -19.75
C ASP A 7 -19.00 49.10 -20.57
N LEU A 8 -17.70 49.28 -20.43
CA LEU A 8 -16.65 48.58 -21.16
C LEU A 8 -16.42 47.22 -20.50
N THR A 9 -16.73 46.16 -21.24
CA THR A 9 -16.24 44.80 -21.00
C THR A 9 -14.72 44.76 -21.12
N ARG A 10 -14.00 45.14 -20.05
CA ARG A 10 -12.58 44.83 -19.88
C ARG A 10 -12.45 43.36 -19.47
N GLY A 11 -12.15 42.51 -20.44
CA GLY A 11 -11.61 41.17 -20.17
C GLY A 11 -10.27 41.27 -19.43
N PRO A 12 -9.86 40.23 -18.69
CA PRO A 12 -8.63 40.24 -17.92
C PRO A 12 -7.43 40.41 -18.86
N THR A 13 -6.67 41.49 -18.65
CA THR A 13 -5.45 41.81 -19.38
C THR A 13 -4.39 40.76 -19.12
N ARG A 14 -3.78 40.26 -20.22
CA ARG A 14 -2.68 39.28 -20.33
C ARG A 14 -1.38 39.67 -19.60
N ASP A 15 -1.39 40.74 -18.81
CA ASP A 15 -0.24 41.37 -18.17
C ASP A 15 -0.02 40.96 -16.70
N GLN A 16 -0.92 40.16 -16.10
CA GLN A 16 -0.70 39.60 -14.75
C GLN A 16 0.31 38.45 -14.70
N ALA A 17 0.83 37.99 -15.85
CA ALA A 17 1.79 36.89 -15.91
C ALA A 17 3.26 37.31 -15.67
N ARG A 18 3.54 38.61 -15.43
CA ARG A 18 4.93 39.12 -15.33
C ARG A 18 5.36 39.64 -13.96
N ASP A 19 4.48 39.66 -12.97
CA ASP A 19 4.81 40.02 -11.59
C ASP A 19 5.23 38.78 -10.78
N ARG A 20 6.12 37.94 -11.33
CA ARG A 20 6.78 36.89 -10.55
C ARG A 20 7.98 37.49 -9.84
N ASP A 21 7.99 37.40 -8.52
CA ASP A 21 9.11 37.74 -7.66
C ASP A 21 10.36 36.94 -8.10
N PRO A 22 11.39 37.59 -8.69
CA PRO A 22 12.56 36.90 -9.23
C PRO A 22 13.42 36.22 -8.15
N ALA A 23 13.04 36.32 -6.87
CA ALA A 23 13.75 35.72 -5.75
C ALA A 23 13.23 34.34 -5.31
N ARG A 24 12.16 33.80 -5.92
CA ARG A 24 11.64 32.48 -5.50
C ARG A 24 12.61 31.38 -5.93
N ASP A 25 13.04 30.55 -4.97
CA ASP A 25 13.91 29.41 -5.24
C ASP A 25 13.26 28.52 -6.32
N PRO A 26 13.95 28.22 -7.44
CA PRO A 26 13.40 27.39 -8.52
C PRO A 26 13.03 25.97 -8.06
N THR A 27 13.38 25.57 -6.84
CA THR A 27 13.00 24.30 -6.24
C THR A 27 11.71 24.34 -5.44
N GLU A 28 11.19 25.51 -5.08
CA GLU A 28 9.94 25.64 -4.31
C GLU A 28 8.70 25.46 -5.18
N LEU A 29 7.78 24.61 -4.73
CA LEU A 29 6.49 24.37 -5.38
C LEU A 29 5.44 25.35 -4.85
N GLY A 30 4.73 26.02 -5.76
CA GLY A 30 3.73 27.05 -5.42
C GLY A 30 2.30 26.52 -5.32
N SER A 31 1.63 26.64 -4.18
CA SER A 31 0.27 26.09 -3.96
C SER A 31 -0.81 26.64 -4.88
N GLU A 32 -0.54 27.76 -5.53
CA GLU A 32 -1.45 28.47 -6.43
C GLU A 32 -1.86 27.68 -7.67
N LEU A 33 -1.08 26.69 -8.11
CA LEU A 33 -1.36 25.96 -9.37
C LEU A 33 -2.67 25.18 -9.37
N LEU A 34 -3.16 24.82 -8.19
CA LEU A 34 -4.44 24.12 -8.02
C LEU A 34 -5.43 24.96 -7.23
N ALA A 35 -5.17 26.25 -7.01
CA ALA A 35 -6.07 27.11 -6.27
C ALA A 35 -7.30 27.48 -7.13
N GLY A 36 -8.49 27.35 -6.53
CA GLY A 36 -9.76 27.69 -7.17
C GLY A 36 -10.26 26.64 -8.18
N ARG A 37 -11.26 27.05 -8.97
CA ARG A 37 -11.92 26.21 -9.98
C ARG A 37 -11.00 25.96 -11.17
N LEU A 38 -10.84 24.70 -11.56
CA LEU A 38 -10.07 24.35 -12.75
C LEU A 38 -10.89 24.61 -14.01
N ALA A 39 -10.28 25.27 -14.99
CA ALA A 39 -10.89 25.45 -16.30
C ALA A 39 -10.79 24.15 -17.10
N VAL A 40 -11.89 23.77 -17.78
CA VAL A 40 -11.88 22.67 -18.74
C VAL A 40 -10.99 23.07 -19.92
N SER A 41 -9.96 22.27 -20.20
CA SER A 41 -9.15 22.45 -21.41
C SER A 41 -9.78 21.67 -22.55
N GLU A 42 -10.11 22.35 -23.64
CA GLU A 42 -10.67 21.74 -24.85
C GLU A 42 -9.58 21.22 -25.81
N GLU A 43 -8.30 21.47 -25.52
CA GLU A 43 -7.24 21.09 -26.45
C GLU A 43 -7.03 19.57 -26.51
N PRO A 44 -6.96 18.98 -27.72
CA PRO A 44 -6.70 17.57 -27.89
C PRO A 44 -5.33 17.20 -27.29
N GLU A 45 -5.22 15.98 -26.75
CA GLU A 45 -3.95 15.48 -26.20
C GLU A 45 -2.95 15.31 -27.34
N ASP A 46 -1.91 16.14 -27.38
CA ASP A 46 -0.75 15.90 -28.24
C ASP A 46 0.06 14.74 -27.66
N GLY A 47 0.57 13.83 -28.52
CA GLY A 47 1.43 12.72 -28.12
C GLY A 47 2.66 13.18 -27.34
N SER A 48 3.16 14.39 -27.60
CA SER A 48 4.23 15.02 -26.81
C SER A 48 3.87 15.18 -25.32
N VAL A 49 2.63 15.56 -25.02
CA VAL A 49 2.14 15.70 -23.63
C VAL A 49 2.07 14.33 -22.96
N ALA A 50 1.55 13.32 -23.65
CA ALA A 50 1.48 11.96 -23.12
C ALA A 50 2.87 11.40 -22.75
N SER A 51 3.88 11.59 -23.61
CA SER A 51 5.26 11.19 -23.32
C SER A 51 5.84 11.91 -22.08
N ARG A 52 5.53 13.20 -21.90
CA ARG A 52 5.93 13.94 -20.70
C ARG A 52 5.26 13.41 -19.44
N ILE A 53 3.96 13.12 -19.48
CA ILE A 53 3.26 12.52 -18.33
C ILE A 53 3.87 11.17 -17.95
N ALA A 54 4.20 10.34 -18.94
CA ALA A 54 4.87 9.06 -18.72
C ALA A 54 6.25 9.24 -18.04
N ARG A 55 7.03 10.24 -18.46
CA ARG A 55 8.30 10.58 -17.81
C ARG A 55 8.12 11.00 -16.35
N VAL A 56 7.12 11.81 -16.04
CA VAL A 56 6.81 12.19 -14.65
C VAL A 56 6.47 10.98 -13.80
N ALA A 57 5.64 10.06 -14.32
CA ALA A 57 5.32 8.82 -13.63
C ALA A 57 6.58 7.96 -13.37
N GLN A 58 7.48 7.89 -14.35
CA GLN A 58 8.74 7.16 -14.20
C GLN A 58 9.64 7.75 -13.09
N HIS A 59 9.69 9.07 -12.93
CA HIS A 59 10.37 9.69 -11.79
C HIS A 59 9.72 9.28 -10.45
N ALA A 60 8.39 9.28 -10.38
CA ALA A 60 7.68 8.90 -9.18
C ALA A 60 7.92 7.41 -8.81
N ASP A 61 7.93 6.52 -9.80
CA ASP A 61 8.17 5.09 -9.61
C ASP A 61 9.60 4.77 -9.13
N ARG A 62 10.58 5.60 -9.53
CA ARG A 62 11.97 5.51 -9.03
C ARG A 62 12.15 6.11 -7.62
N GLY A 63 11.09 6.65 -7.01
CA GLY A 63 11.17 7.36 -5.74
C GLY A 63 11.74 8.78 -5.86
N GLU A 64 11.91 9.31 -7.07
CA GLU A 64 12.42 10.66 -7.34
C GLU A 64 11.27 11.68 -7.24
N HIS A 65 10.55 11.66 -6.11
CA HIS A 65 9.30 12.40 -5.93
C HIS A 65 9.44 13.91 -6.09
N ALA A 66 10.59 14.48 -5.72
CA ALA A 66 10.88 15.90 -5.92
C ALA A 66 11.08 16.28 -7.40
N ALA A 67 11.64 15.38 -8.21
CA ALA A 67 11.74 15.58 -9.66
C ALA A 67 10.35 15.44 -10.31
N ALA A 68 9.61 14.40 -9.95
CA ALA A 68 8.25 14.18 -10.42
C ALA A 68 7.33 15.37 -10.12
N ALA A 69 7.38 15.90 -8.89
CA ALA A 69 6.53 17.03 -8.50
C ALA A 69 6.85 18.33 -9.26
N ARG A 70 8.13 18.63 -9.50
CA ARG A 70 8.54 19.82 -10.28
C ARG A 70 8.12 19.72 -11.74
N GLU A 71 8.30 18.55 -12.34
CA GLU A 71 7.88 18.36 -13.72
C GLU A 71 6.35 18.33 -13.87
N ALA A 72 5.64 17.75 -12.89
CA ALA A 72 4.19 17.85 -12.80
C ALA A 72 3.74 19.32 -12.68
N ALA A 73 4.40 20.13 -11.84
CA ALA A 73 4.10 21.56 -11.71
C ALA A 73 4.21 22.30 -13.05
N ALA A 74 5.27 22.04 -13.83
CA ALA A 74 5.45 22.66 -15.15
C ALA A 74 4.33 22.29 -16.15
N LEU A 75 3.79 21.07 -16.08
CA LEU A 75 2.64 20.65 -16.89
C LEU A 75 1.32 21.25 -16.39
N LEU A 76 1.13 21.35 -15.08
CA LEU A 76 -0.04 22.00 -14.47
C LEU A 76 -0.07 23.51 -14.76
N GLU A 77 1.09 24.18 -14.77
CA GLU A 77 1.22 25.57 -15.24
C GLU A 77 0.76 25.75 -16.69
N ALA A 78 1.04 24.76 -17.54
CA ALA A 78 0.56 24.68 -18.91
C ALA A 78 -0.92 24.22 -19.01
N ARG A 79 -1.66 24.22 -17.90
CA ARG A 79 -3.07 23.80 -17.81
C ARG A 79 -3.34 22.35 -18.25
N THR A 80 -2.33 21.49 -18.14
CA THR A 80 -2.49 20.04 -18.34
C THR A 80 -2.91 19.40 -17.02
N TYR A 81 -4.22 19.37 -16.76
CA TYR A 81 -4.79 18.83 -15.52
C TYR A 81 -5.00 17.31 -15.58
N ASP A 82 -3.91 16.54 -15.67
CA ASP A 82 -3.96 15.08 -15.53
C ASP A 82 -3.98 14.69 -14.04
N ILE A 83 -4.88 13.76 -13.68
CA ILE A 83 -5.09 13.26 -12.32
C ILE A 83 -3.79 12.75 -11.68
N ARG A 84 -2.93 12.08 -12.46
CA ARG A 84 -1.65 11.52 -11.97
C ARG A 84 -0.68 12.63 -11.62
N LEU A 85 -0.55 13.63 -12.50
CA LEU A 85 0.30 14.80 -12.27
C LEU A 85 -0.11 15.53 -10.99
N ILE A 86 -1.41 15.70 -10.78
CA ILE A 86 -1.95 16.30 -9.55
C ILE A 86 -1.52 15.51 -8.32
N GLY A 87 -1.61 14.17 -8.37
CA GLY A 87 -1.12 13.30 -7.28
C GLY A 87 0.36 13.51 -6.97
N PHE A 88 1.22 13.49 -8.00
CA PHE A 88 2.67 13.71 -7.83
C PHE A 88 2.99 15.11 -7.29
N TYR A 89 2.29 16.12 -7.80
CA TYR A 89 2.44 17.51 -7.39
C TYR A 89 2.06 17.74 -5.92
N LEU A 90 0.87 17.28 -5.52
CA LEU A 90 0.39 17.39 -4.14
C LEU A 90 1.30 16.65 -3.16
N PHE A 91 1.82 15.48 -3.55
CA PHE A 91 2.79 14.77 -2.72
C PHE A 91 4.09 15.56 -2.55
N GLY A 92 4.61 16.18 -3.62
CA GLY A 92 5.77 17.06 -3.54
C GLY A 92 5.57 18.25 -2.61
N LEU A 93 4.40 18.90 -2.65
CA LEU A 93 4.05 19.97 -1.71
C LEU A 93 4.05 19.48 -0.26
N PHE A 94 3.50 18.28 -0.01
CA PHE A 94 3.56 17.67 1.33
C PHE A 94 5.01 17.38 1.76
N LEU A 95 5.89 16.92 0.86
CA LEU A 95 7.30 16.72 1.20
C LEU A 95 8.01 18.02 1.59
N GLN A 96 7.68 19.14 0.94
CA GLN A 96 8.28 20.44 1.23
C GLN A 96 7.73 21.09 2.50
N ARG A 97 6.42 21.00 2.73
CA ARG A 97 5.72 21.73 3.80
C ARG A 97 5.41 20.89 5.03
N GLY A 98 5.58 19.58 4.92
CA GLY A 98 5.34 18.64 6.00
C GLY A 98 3.87 18.56 6.42
N ILE A 99 3.68 18.21 7.68
CA ILE A 99 2.36 17.87 8.22
C ILE A 99 1.36 19.04 8.23
N SER A 100 1.84 20.27 8.38
CA SER A 100 0.98 21.46 8.45
C SER A 100 0.24 21.72 7.13
N TYR A 101 0.71 21.15 6.01
CA TYR A 101 0.03 21.27 4.71
C TYR A 101 -1.02 20.17 4.48
N LEU A 102 -1.05 19.12 5.30
CA LEU A 102 -1.92 17.97 5.08
C LEU A 102 -3.42 18.32 5.08
N PRO A 103 -3.96 19.22 5.94
CA PRO A 103 -5.34 19.66 5.83
C PRO A 103 -5.68 20.29 4.49
N ALA A 104 -4.82 21.19 3.99
CA ALA A 104 -5.02 21.87 2.71
C ALA A 104 -4.95 20.88 1.54
N LEU A 105 -4.03 19.91 1.59
CA LEU A 105 -3.96 18.81 0.62
C LEU A 105 -5.26 18.01 0.59
N LEU A 106 -5.76 17.58 1.77
CA LEU A 106 -6.99 16.80 1.89
C LEU A 106 -8.21 17.58 1.39
N ALA A 107 -8.33 18.85 1.78
CA ALA A 107 -9.39 19.73 1.30
C ALA A 107 -9.37 19.84 -0.22
N ARG A 108 -8.18 20.02 -0.81
CA ARG A 108 -8.05 20.16 -2.26
C ARG A 108 -8.37 18.87 -3.01
N VAL A 109 -7.94 17.71 -2.52
CA VAL A 109 -8.31 16.41 -3.11
C VAL A 109 -9.84 16.25 -3.10
N ALA A 110 -10.51 16.60 -2.01
CA ALA A 110 -11.97 16.52 -1.96
C ALA A 110 -12.63 17.44 -3.00
N GLU A 111 -12.19 18.71 -3.10
CA GLU A 111 -12.69 19.67 -4.10
C GLU A 111 -12.46 19.21 -5.54
N LEU A 112 -11.29 18.62 -5.83
CA LEU A 112 -10.98 18.09 -7.16
C LEU A 112 -11.95 16.97 -7.56
N VAL A 113 -12.37 16.14 -6.60
CA VAL A 113 -13.31 15.05 -6.83
C VAL A 113 -14.75 15.55 -6.93
N THR A 114 -15.17 16.48 -6.08
CA THR A 114 -16.57 16.93 -6.02
C THR A 114 -16.90 18.04 -7.00
N GLU A 115 -15.95 18.94 -7.26
CA GLU A 115 -16.19 20.16 -8.02
C GLU A 115 -15.52 20.09 -9.40
N ASP A 116 -14.25 19.71 -9.47
CA ASP A 116 -13.44 19.89 -10.68
C ASP A 116 -13.24 18.62 -11.51
N LEU A 117 -13.91 17.51 -11.16
CA LEU A 117 -13.72 16.20 -11.81
C LEU A 117 -13.95 16.26 -13.33
N ALA A 118 -14.84 17.13 -13.80
CA ALA A 118 -15.10 17.35 -15.22
C ALA A 118 -13.86 17.88 -15.97
N ALA A 119 -13.09 18.77 -15.34
CA ALA A 119 -11.88 19.39 -15.91
C ALA A 119 -10.65 18.46 -15.90
N LEU A 120 -10.70 17.36 -15.14
CA LEU A 120 -9.58 16.43 -15.00
C LEU A 120 -9.45 15.46 -16.17
N ARG A 121 -8.20 15.11 -16.50
CA ARG A 121 -7.81 14.13 -17.52
C ARG A 121 -7.14 12.90 -16.89
N PRO A 122 -7.15 11.72 -17.54
CA PRO A 122 -7.75 11.42 -18.84
C PRO A 122 -9.28 11.33 -18.81
N ALA A 123 -9.92 11.48 -19.98
CA ALA A 123 -11.37 11.33 -20.11
C ALA A 123 -11.79 9.85 -20.07
N ARG A 124 -11.04 8.98 -20.75
CA ARG A 124 -11.25 7.53 -20.70
C ARG A 124 -10.70 6.97 -19.40
N ARG A 125 -11.41 6.01 -18.79
CA ARG A 125 -11.03 5.35 -17.53
C ARG A 125 -10.77 6.35 -16.38
N LYS A 126 -11.37 7.54 -16.43
CA LYS A 126 -11.15 8.64 -15.48
C LYS A 126 -11.26 8.20 -14.02
N LEU A 127 -12.35 7.50 -13.68
CA LEU A 127 -12.60 7.03 -12.31
C LEU A 127 -11.59 5.97 -11.85
N GLN A 128 -11.13 5.11 -12.77
CA GLN A 128 -10.09 4.13 -12.46
C GLN A 128 -8.75 4.83 -12.19
N VAL A 129 -8.38 5.81 -13.02
CA VAL A 129 -7.15 6.60 -12.82
C VAL A 129 -7.24 7.43 -11.54
N LEU A 130 -8.40 8.00 -11.23
CA LEU A 130 -8.67 8.69 -9.96
C LEU A 130 -8.46 7.78 -8.75
N SER A 131 -9.04 6.58 -8.80
CA SER A 131 -8.91 5.58 -7.73
C SER A 131 -7.44 5.20 -7.50
N SER A 132 -6.70 4.87 -8.56
CA SER A 132 -5.28 4.49 -8.46
C SER A 132 -4.37 5.65 -8.03
N ALA A 133 -4.57 6.85 -8.58
CA ALA A 133 -3.72 8.00 -8.27
C ALA A 133 -3.91 8.49 -6.82
N THR A 134 -5.15 8.50 -6.32
CA THR A 134 -5.43 8.84 -4.92
C THR A 134 -4.90 7.78 -3.97
N ALA A 135 -5.01 6.50 -4.31
CA ALA A 135 -4.38 5.42 -3.55
C ALA A 135 -2.86 5.61 -3.46
N TRP A 136 -2.19 5.84 -4.61
CA TRP A 136 -0.76 6.10 -4.66
C TRP A 136 -0.36 7.30 -3.78
N LEU A 137 -1.09 8.42 -3.87
CA LEU A 137 -0.82 9.62 -3.07
C LEU A 137 -0.88 9.31 -1.57
N PHE A 138 -1.96 8.70 -1.10
CA PHE A 138 -2.14 8.48 0.34
C PHE A 138 -1.30 7.31 0.87
N GLU A 139 -0.94 6.33 0.04
CA GLU A 139 0.06 5.33 0.39
C GLU A 139 1.39 6.01 0.71
N ASN A 140 1.88 6.88 -0.18
CA ASN A 140 3.13 7.60 -0.01
C ASN A 140 3.10 8.59 1.18
N VAL A 141 2.00 9.33 1.36
CA VAL A 141 1.79 10.17 2.56
C VAL A 141 1.85 9.31 3.82
N SER A 142 1.10 8.22 3.87
CA SER A 142 1.06 7.34 5.05
C SER A 142 2.43 6.72 5.37
N ALA A 143 3.17 6.29 4.34
CA ALA A 143 4.49 5.72 4.48
C ALA A 143 5.47 6.75 5.06
N ARG A 144 5.40 8.01 4.59
CA ARG A 144 6.26 9.09 5.08
C ARG A 144 5.97 9.45 6.53
N LEU A 145 4.68 9.53 6.90
CA LEU A 145 4.26 9.78 8.29
C LEU A 145 4.75 8.68 9.24
N LEU A 146 4.58 7.41 8.84
CA LEU A 146 5.03 6.26 9.63
C LEU A 146 6.56 6.19 9.73
N PHE A 147 7.28 6.48 8.65
CA PHE A 147 8.75 6.48 8.65
C PHE A 147 9.31 7.47 9.66
N HIS A 148 8.95 8.74 9.57
CA HIS A 148 9.50 9.76 10.47
C HIS A 148 9.06 9.58 11.91
N SER A 149 7.79 9.20 12.15
CA SER A 149 7.34 8.90 13.51
C SER A 149 8.03 7.70 14.14
N LYS A 150 8.42 6.69 13.34
CA LYS A 150 9.23 5.55 13.81
C LYS A 150 10.68 5.95 14.07
N GLN A 151 11.29 6.72 13.18
CA GLN A 151 12.69 7.14 13.31
C GLN A 151 12.91 8.19 14.39
N ARG A 152 11.87 8.96 14.76
CA ARG A 152 11.94 10.05 15.72
C ARG A 152 13.05 11.06 15.36
N ASP A 153 13.15 11.37 14.07
CA ASP A 153 14.19 12.25 13.54
C ASP A 153 13.80 13.74 13.63
N ALA A 154 14.68 14.62 13.14
CA ALA A 154 14.45 16.05 13.13
C ALA A 154 13.16 16.46 12.38
N THR A 155 12.74 15.69 11.36
CA THR A 155 11.49 15.94 10.64
C THR A 155 10.29 15.68 11.55
N TRP A 156 10.32 14.57 12.28
CA TRP A 156 9.29 14.25 13.26
C TRP A 156 9.21 15.28 14.38
N ASP A 157 10.33 15.75 14.90
CA ASP A 157 10.34 16.80 15.93
C ASP A 157 9.80 18.12 15.39
N ALA A 158 10.18 18.52 14.17
CA ALA A 158 9.61 19.70 13.53
C ALA A 158 8.08 19.59 13.36
N TRP A 159 7.56 18.41 12.99
CA TRP A 159 6.12 18.17 12.90
C TRP A 159 5.43 18.25 14.26
N ARG A 160 6.06 17.77 15.33
CA ARG A 160 5.50 17.88 16.68
C ARG A 160 5.43 19.30 17.18
N GLU A 161 6.44 20.12 16.86
CA GLU A 161 6.45 21.52 17.27
C GLU A 161 5.44 22.35 16.46
N ALA A 162 5.30 22.06 15.17
CA ALA A 162 4.33 22.72 14.30
C ALA A 162 2.87 22.26 14.54
N ALA A 163 2.65 21.15 15.25
CA ALA A 163 1.33 20.59 15.47
C ALA A 163 0.66 21.12 16.75
N ASP A 164 -0.66 21.27 16.67
CA ASP A 164 -1.56 21.60 17.76
C ASP A 164 -2.80 20.67 17.72
N PRO A 165 -3.69 20.72 18.74
CA PRO A 165 -4.89 19.89 18.74
C PRO A 165 -5.83 20.13 17.55
N SER A 166 -5.95 21.37 17.06
CA SER A 166 -6.78 21.71 15.89
C SER A 166 -6.29 21.00 14.63
N LEU A 167 -4.97 20.93 14.42
CA LEU A 167 -4.40 20.26 13.26
C LEU A 167 -4.80 18.78 13.20
N VAL A 168 -4.87 18.10 14.36
CA VAL A 168 -5.31 16.69 14.45
C VAL A 168 -6.77 16.55 13.99
N GLU A 169 -7.63 17.46 14.45
CA GLU A 169 -9.06 17.47 14.10
C GLU A 169 -9.25 17.76 12.61
N GLU A 170 -8.54 18.76 12.07
CA GLU A 170 -8.59 19.13 10.65
C GLU A 170 -8.13 17.98 9.74
N ILE A 171 -7.04 17.29 10.08
CA ILE A 171 -6.58 16.13 9.30
C ILE A 171 -7.63 15.01 9.34
N CYS A 172 -8.21 14.71 10.50
CA CYS A 172 -9.19 13.64 10.63
C CYS A 172 -10.50 13.96 9.88
N ALA A 173 -10.96 15.21 9.95
CA ALA A 173 -12.09 15.72 9.19
C ALA A 173 -11.80 15.67 7.68
N GLY A 174 -10.60 16.10 7.26
CA GLY A 174 -10.13 16.05 5.88
C GLY A 174 -10.09 14.64 5.31
N CYS A 175 -9.54 13.65 6.04
CA CYS A 175 -9.56 12.25 5.62
C CYS A 175 -11.00 11.74 5.39
N THR A 176 -11.91 12.07 6.32
CA THR A 176 -13.32 11.68 6.21
C THR A 176 -13.99 12.34 5.01
N LYS A 177 -13.72 13.62 4.76
CA LYS A 177 -14.24 14.36 3.60
C LYS A 177 -13.77 13.75 2.27
N VAL A 178 -12.49 13.38 2.16
CA VAL A 178 -11.94 12.74 0.96
C VAL A 178 -12.54 11.35 0.76
N THR A 179 -12.67 10.54 1.82
CA THR A 179 -13.31 9.22 1.72
C THR A 179 -14.73 9.33 1.17
N LEU A 180 -15.56 10.21 1.74
CA LEU A 180 -16.94 10.42 1.28
C LEU A 180 -16.99 10.95 -0.16
N ALA A 181 -16.10 11.86 -0.54
CA ALA A 181 -16.02 12.39 -1.89
C ALA A 181 -15.70 11.29 -2.92
N LEU A 182 -14.77 10.39 -2.58
CA LEU A 182 -14.40 9.27 -3.46
C LEU A 182 -15.50 8.21 -3.53
N GLU A 183 -16.12 7.84 -2.41
CA GLU A 183 -17.22 6.87 -2.36
C GLU A 183 -18.46 7.35 -3.13
N ALA A 184 -18.65 8.66 -3.26
CA ALA A 184 -19.73 9.23 -4.05
C ALA A 184 -19.56 9.02 -5.58
N VAL A 185 -18.34 8.74 -6.06
CA VAL A 185 -18.03 8.60 -7.50
C VAL A 185 -17.43 7.25 -7.89
N ILE A 186 -16.88 6.49 -6.94
CA ILE A 186 -16.23 5.20 -7.16
C ILE A 186 -16.79 4.19 -6.16
N GLU A 187 -17.28 3.07 -6.67
CA GLU A 187 -17.60 1.91 -5.84
C GLU A 187 -16.29 1.32 -5.30
N ALA A 188 -16.13 1.30 -3.97
CA ALA A 188 -14.94 0.81 -3.26
C ALA A 188 -13.61 1.48 -3.70
N PRO A 189 -13.36 2.75 -3.33
CA PRO A 189 -12.15 3.46 -3.72
C PRO A 189 -10.89 2.85 -3.09
N LEU A 190 -9.84 2.64 -3.90
CA LEU A 190 -8.58 2.03 -3.45
C LEU A 190 -7.87 2.86 -2.35
N ALA A 191 -8.12 4.16 -2.31
CA ALA A 191 -7.58 5.06 -1.31
C ALA A 191 -8.18 4.90 0.11
N ALA A 192 -9.25 4.11 0.29
CA ALA A 192 -9.92 3.97 1.58
C ALA A 192 -8.98 3.46 2.69
N VAL A 193 -8.20 2.42 2.40
CA VAL A 193 -7.25 1.82 3.35
C VAL A 193 -6.12 2.80 3.73
N PRO A 194 -5.37 3.43 2.80
CA PRO A 194 -4.32 4.37 3.17
C PRO A 194 -4.87 5.63 3.86
N LEU A 195 -6.06 6.13 3.50
CA LEU A 195 -6.71 7.23 4.23
C LEU A 195 -7.04 6.86 5.68
N ALA A 196 -7.60 5.66 5.90
CA ALA A 196 -7.87 5.15 7.24
C ALA A 196 -6.57 5.04 8.06
N ARG A 197 -5.45 4.65 7.42
CA ARG A 197 -4.13 4.60 8.04
C ARG A 197 -3.63 5.99 8.45
N VAL A 198 -3.76 7.00 7.58
CA VAL A 198 -3.41 8.40 7.91
C VAL A 198 -4.26 8.91 9.08
N ARG A 199 -5.57 8.68 9.05
CA ARG A 199 -6.50 9.08 10.13
C ARG A 199 -6.16 8.41 11.45
N ARG A 200 -5.89 7.10 11.44
CA ARG A 200 -5.50 6.33 12.63
C ARG A 200 -4.18 6.86 13.20
N TRP A 201 -3.16 7.00 12.35
CA TRP A 201 -1.86 7.53 12.78
C TRP A 201 -1.99 8.92 13.41
N THR A 202 -2.83 9.79 12.86
CA THR A 202 -3.06 11.15 13.40
C THR A 202 -3.73 11.10 14.78
N ASN A 203 -4.77 10.28 14.94
CA ASN A 203 -5.47 10.11 16.22
C ASN A 203 -4.60 9.43 17.30
N ASP A 204 -3.77 8.48 16.89
CA ASP A 204 -3.02 7.61 17.79
C ASP A 204 -1.63 8.19 18.11
N GLU A 205 -0.81 8.42 17.09
CA GLU A 205 0.59 8.80 17.29
C GLU A 205 0.77 10.29 17.52
N LEU A 206 0.18 11.11 16.66
CA LEU A 206 0.34 12.57 16.74
C LEU A 206 -0.33 13.12 18.00
N ARG A 207 -1.59 12.76 18.26
CA ARG A 207 -2.30 13.22 19.48
C ARG A 207 -1.59 12.78 20.76
N ARG A 208 -1.09 11.54 20.84
CA ARG A 208 -0.30 11.09 22.01
C ARG A 208 1.00 11.87 22.17
N ALA A 209 1.65 12.24 21.07
CA ALA A 209 2.87 13.05 21.12
C ALA A 209 2.60 14.46 21.64
N LEU A 210 1.48 15.08 21.26
CA LEU A 210 1.05 16.38 21.76
C LEU A 210 0.73 16.33 23.26
N GLY A 211 -0.05 15.33 23.71
CA GLY A 211 -0.36 15.17 25.14
C GLY A 211 0.89 14.94 26.01
N ARG A 212 1.89 14.20 25.50
CA ARG A 212 3.19 14.07 26.21
C ARG A 212 3.94 15.38 26.30
N ARG A 213 3.87 16.24 25.28
CA ARG A 213 4.51 17.56 25.27
C ARG A 213 3.86 18.47 26.30
N GLU A 214 2.53 18.52 26.34
CA GLU A 214 1.77 19.31 27.32
C GLU A 214 2.08 18.88 28.76
N GLN A 215 2.07 17.57 29.04
CA GLN A 215 2.43 17.05 30.37
C GLN A 215 3.89 17.38 30.76
N ALA A 216 4.81 17.35 29.81
CA ALA A 216 6.21 17.74 30.07
C ALA A 216 6.32 19.24 30.39
N ALA A 217 5.57 20.09 29.67
CA ALA A 217 5.52 21.53 29.92
C ALA A 217 4.91 21.84 31.30
N GLU A 218 3.82 21.16 31.68
CA GLU A 218 3.20 21.29 33.02
C GLU A 218 4.17 20.89 34.13
N ARG A 219 4.87 19.76 33.98
CA ARG A 219 5.89 19.31 34.95
C ARG A 219 7.03 20.31 35.07
N ALA A 220 7.49 20.87 33.96
CA ALA A 220 8.53 21.90 33.96
C ALA A 220 8.06 23.18 34.67
N ALA A 221 6.81 23.61 34.44
CA ALA A 221 6.22 24.76 35.11
C ALA A 221 6.09 24.56 36.62
N VAL A 222 5.63 23.37 37.06
CA VAL A 222 5.55 23.02 38.49
C VAL A 222 6.94 22.98 39.15
N SER A 223 7.94 22.40 38.47
CA SER A 223 9.32 22.37 38.96
C SER A 223 9.95 23.76 39.06
N ALA A 224 9.67 24.66 38.11
CA ALA A 224 10.16 26.04 38.13
C ALA A 224 9.47 26.87 39.22
N GLY A 225 8.16 26.66 39.43
CA GLY A 225 7.38 27.32 40.49
C GLY A 225 7.78 26.89 41.92
N ALA A 226 8.21 25.64 42.10
CA ALA A 226 8.67 25.13 43.40
C ALA A 226 10.06 25.63 43.82
N ALA A 227 10.85 26.21 42.90
CA ALA A 227 12.21 26.68 43.17
C ALA A 227 12.30 28.07 43.84
N HIS A 228 11.18 28.70 44.20
CA HIS A 228 11.16 29.91 45.03
C HIS A 228 10.18 29.75 46.20
N PRO A 229 10.67 29.39 47.40
CA PRO A 229 10.63 30.35 48.50
C PRO A 229 11.74 30.12 49.54
N ALA A 230 12.91 30.77 49.43
CA ALA A 230 13.88 30.79 50.54
C ALA A 230 14.94 31.91 50.43
N LEU A 231 14.53 33.19 50.46
CA LEU A 231 15.40 34.30 50.87
C LEU A 231 14.59 35.58 51.15
N ALA A 232 13.68 35.52 52.12
CA ALA A 232 13.02 36.71 52.66
C ALA A 232 12.59 36.49 54.12
N ALA A 233 13.53 36.15 55.00
CA ALA A 233 13.37 36.28 56.44
C ALA A 233 14.75 36.33 57.12
N GLY A 234 15.28 37.54 57.26
CA GLY A 234 16.54 37.78 57.96
C GLY A 234 16.77 39.29 58.12
N GLY A 235 16.04 39.90 59.05
CA GLY A 235 16.22 41.31 59.39
C GLY A 235 17.52 41.56 60.14
N ALA A 236 18.19 42.67 59.82
CA ALA A 236 19.12 43.33 60.72
C ALA A 236 19.09 44.84 60.47
N LYS A 237 18.62 45.55 61.50
CA LYS A 237 18.56 47.01 61.62
C LYS A 237 19.86 47.45 62.33
N GLY A 238 20.66 48.33 61.74
CA GLY A 238 21.86 48.86 62.41
C GLY A 238 22.75 49.78 61.56
N ALA A 239 22.48 51.08 61.66
CA ALA A 239 23.42 52.21 61.73
C ALA A 239 24.66 52.32 60.81
N ALA A 240 24.59 53.37 59.97
CA ALA A 240 25.53 54.49 59.87
C ALA A 240 27.01 54.32 59.45
N ALA A 241 27.36 55.22 58.52
CA ALA A 241 28.65 55.90 58.30
C ALA A 241 29.68 55.27 57.33
N GLY A 242 29.92 56.03 56.26
CA GLY A 242 31.28 56.37 55.85
C GLY A 242 31.82 55.73 54.58
N GLY A 243 32.06 56.57 53.57
CA GLY A 243 33.33 56.50 52.82
C GLY A 243 33.37 55.70 51.52
N ALA A 244 33.38 56.48 50.43
CA ALA A 244 34.37 56.42 49.35
C ALA A 244 34.43 55.24 48.35
N ALA A 245 34.86 55.65 47.16
CA ALA A 245 35.51 54.89 46.08
C ALA A 245 34.60 54.21 45.04
N ALA A 246 34.54 54.87 43.88
CA ALA A 246 34.18 54.29 42.60
C ALA A 246 35.17 53.17 42.19
N PRO A 247 34.70 52.08 41.56
CA PRO A 247 35.57 51.17 40.82
C PRO A 247 35.44 51.35 39.31
N SER A 248 36.61 51.36 38.67
CA SER A 248 36.90 51.41 37.24
C SER A 248 36.28 50.26 36.41
N PRO A 249 36.13 50.43 35.08
CA PRO A 249 35.64 49.38 34.20
C PRO A 249 36.67 48.26 33.91
N PRO A 250 36.23 47.04 33.54
CA PRO A 250 37.12 45.91 33.25
C PRO A 250 37.76 45.98 31.84
N PRO A 251 38.90 45.30 31.63
CA PRO A 251 39.63 45.28 30.36
C PRO A 251 39.02 44.31 29.32
N PRO A 252 39.32 44.49 28.02
CA PRO A 252 38.80 43.63 26.95
C PRO A 252 39.50 42.26 26.88
N SER A 253 38.70 41.23 26.60
CA SER A 253 39.11 39.83 26.41
C SER A 253 40.00 39.63 25.16
N PRO A 254 40.96 38.69 25.19
CA PRO A 254 41.80 38.38 24.04
C PRO A 254 41.13 37.43 23.05
N SER A 255 41.48 37.67 21.79
CA SER A 255 41.17 36.92 20.56
C SER A 255 41.26 35.39 20.70
N GLN A 256 40.23 34.69 20.24
CA GLN A 256 40.29 33.25 19.94
C GLN A 256 40.42 33.05 18.43
N SER A 257 41.44 32.29 18.04
CA SER A 257 41.70 31.78 16.69
C SER A 257 40.66 30.74 16.26
N PRO A 258 40.46 30.53 14.95
CA PRO A 258 39.37 29.71 14.41
C PRO A 258 39.68 28.20 14.45
N SER A 259 38.68 27.41 14.86
CA SER A 259 38.65 25.95 14.73
C SER A 259 38.03 25.50 13.39
N PRO A 260 38.40 24.31 12.87
CA PRO A 260 38.14 23.90 11.49
C PRO A 260 36.69 23.41 11.23
N SER A 261 36.25 23.61 9.99
CA SER A 261 34.94 23.21 9.44
C SER A 261 34.58 21.74 9.64
N PRO A 262 33.30 21.41 9.92
CA PRO A 262 32.81 20.04 9.89
C PRO A 262 32.54 19.57 8.45
N SER A 263 32.94 18.33 8.16
CA SER A 263 32.64 17.60 6.93
C SER A 263 31.14 17.30 6.78
N PRO A 264 30.60 17.18 5.56
CA PRO A 264 29.18 16.92 5.33
C PRO A 264 28.79 15.47 5.68
N PRO A 265 27.53 15.23 6.11
CA PRO A 265 27.06 13.89 6.45
C PRO A 265 26.84 13.01 5.21
N SER A 266 27.27 11.75 5.33
CA SER A 266 27.07 10.69 4.34
C SER A 266 25.58 10.46 4.03
N GLN A 267 25.25 10.36 2.73
CA GLN A 267 23.91 10.06 2.25
C GLN A 267 23.41 8.68 2.74
N PRO A 268 22.12 8.54 3.09
CA PRO A 268 21.51 7.25 3.37
C PRO A 268 21.31 6.43 2.08
N PRO A 269 21.30 5.08 2.18
CA PRO A 269 21.11 4.21 1.02
C PRO A 269 19.70 4.34 0.42
N PRO A 270 19.53 4.07 -0.89
CA PRO A 270 18.24 4.17 -1.56
C PRO A 270 17.24 3.13 -1.03
N PRO A 271 15.93 3.46 -0.98
CA PRO A 271 14.90 2.50 -0.62
C PRO A 271 14.72 1.41 -1.70
N SER A 272 14.41 0.18 -1.26
CA SER A 272 14.07 -0.95 -2.13
C SER A 272 12.86 -0.63 -3.03
N PRO A 273 12.84 -1.13 -4.28
CA PRO A 273 11.78 -0.82 -5.22
C PRO A 273 10.45 -1.43 -4.78
N LEU A 274 9.47 -0.57 -4.49
CA LEU A 274 8.07 -0.97 -4.32
C LEU A 274 7.39 -0.98 -5.70
N ARG A 275 6.86 -2.16 -6.05
CA ARG A 275 5.80 -2.45 -7.04
C ARG A 275 5.69 -1.47 -8.23
N ALA A 276 6.29 -1.87 -9.35
CA ALA A 276 6.08 -1.24 -10.65
C ALA A 276 4.59 -1.24 -11.05
N TRP A 277 4.16 -0.15 -11.70
CA TRP A 277 2.83 -0.04 -12.28
C TRP A 277 2.67 -1.04 -13.45
N PRO A 278 1.50 -1.66 -13.63
CA PRO A 278 1.21 -2.40 -14.85
C PRO A 278 1.02 -1.40 -16.00
N VAL A 279 1.99 -1.36 -16.91
CA VAL A 279 1.86 -0.70 -18.21
C VAL A 279 1.23 -1.72 -19.16
N PRO A 280 0.07 -1.46 -19.79
CA PRO A 280 -0.33 -2.25 -20.95
C PRO A 280 0.62 -1.91 -22.09
N ALA A 281 1.38 -2.90 -22.56
CA ALA A 281 2.14 -2.79 -23.79
C ALA A 281 1.15 -2.72 -24.96
N GLU A 282 0.96 -1.52 -25.52
CA GLU A 282 0.30 -1.37 -26.81
C GLU A 282 1.39 -1.34 -27.88
N ASP A 283 1.39 -2.41 -28.70
CA ASP A 283 2.14 -2.58 -29.93
C ASP A 283 1.72 -1.50 -30.94
N TRP A 284 2.55 -0.48 -31.13
CA TRP A 284 2.40 0.50 -32.22
C TRP A 284 3.76 0.80 -32.85
N ALA A 285 4.26 -0.19 -33.57
CA ALA A 285 5.15 -0.08 -34.73
C ALA A 285 4.94 -1.42 -35.46
N GLU A 286 4.50 -1.50 -36.71
CA GLU A 286 5.11 -1.00 -37.93
C GLU A 286 4.02 -1.04 -39.03
N ASP A 287 3.90 0.02 -39.84
CA ASP A 287 3.78 -0.11 -41.29
C ASP A 287 3.77 1.29 -41.93
N ALA A 288 4.96 1.69 -42.33
CA ALA A 288 5.17 2.75 -43.30
C ALA A 288 5.57 2.10 -44.63
N ALA A 289 4.92 2.58 -45.70
CA ALA A 289 5.16 2.36 -47.13
C ALA A 289 4.43 1.18 -47.79
N THR A 290 3.41 1.49 -48.60
CA THR A 290 3.57 1.48 -50.07
C THR A 290 2.35 2.05 -50.81
N SER A 291 2.67 2.90 -51.79
CA SER A 291 1.99 3.08 -53.08
C SER A 291 0.63 3.81 -53.15
N GLU A 292 0.73 5.10 -53.50
CA GLU A 292 -0.30 5.84 -54.26
C GLU A 292 -0.58 5.19 -55.63
N PRO A 293 -1.84 5.24 -56.10
CA PRO A 293 -2.11 5.39 -57.53
C PRO A 293 -2.99 6.62 -57.84
N PRO A 294 -3.00 7.08 -59.11
CA PRO A 294 -3.36 8.43 -59.47
C PRO A 294 -4.86 8.65 -59.58
N ILE A 295 -5.29 9.86 -59.22
CA ILE A 295 -6.64 10.35 -59.44
C ILE A 295 -6.66 11.04 -60.80
N ASP A 296 -7.39 10.44 -61.75
CA ASP A 296 -7.79 11.13 -62.98
C ASP A 296 -9.31 11.04 -63.16
N ALA A 297 -9.85 12.13 -63.69
CA ALA A 297 -11.25 12.48 -63.74
C ALA A 297 -12.09 11.61 -64.70
N ALA A 298 -13.38 11.38 -64.38
CA ALA A 298 -14.54 11.78 -65.20
C ALA A 298 -15.86 11.08 -64.79
N ALA A 299 -16.86 11.92 -64.49
CA ALA A 299 -18.21 11.93 -65.07
C ALA A 299 -19.18 10.73 -64.93
N LYS A 300 -20.34 11.06 -64.31
CA LYS A 300 -21.73 10.66 -64.61
C LYS A 300 -22.18 9.24 -64.23
N SER A 301 -23.16 9.13 -63.34
CA SER A 301 -24.59 9.08 -63.70
C SER A 301 -25.49 8.95 -62.47
N GLU A 302 -26.58 9.71 -62.51
CA GLU A 302 -27.79 9.61 -61.68
C GLU A 302 -28.41 8.21 -61.74
N VAL A 303 -28.90 7.67 -60.62
CA VAL A 303 -30.23 7.01 -60.52
C VAL A 303 -30.70 7.07 -59.06
N ASP A 304 -31.88 7.67 -58.85
CA ASP A 304 -32.72 7.59 -57.66
C ASP A 304 -33.06 6.14 -57.25
N SER A 305 -33.20 5.88 -55.95
CA SER A 305 -34.28 5.05 -55.40
C SER A 305 -34.28 5.11 -53.88
N ASP A 306 -35.38 5.66 -53.35
CA ASP A 306 -35.84 5.54 -51.97
C ASP A 306 -35.78 4.10 -51.45
N LEU A 307 -35.33 3.89 -50.21
CA LEU A 307 -36.01 2.99 -49.27
C LEU A 307 -35.57 3.24 -47.82
N GLU A 308 -36.48 2.90 -46.92
CA GLU A 308 -36.67 3.38 -45.56
C GLU A 308 -35.59 3.01 -44.52
N ALA A 309 -35.66 3.75 -43.42
CA ALA A 309 -35.00 3.50 -42.16
C ALA A 309 -35.27 2.09 -41.61
N ASP A 310 -34.22 1.43 -41.09
CA ASP A 310 -34.36 0.62 -39.90
C ASP A 310 -33.03 0.45 -39.14
N PHE A 311 -33.18 0.34 -37.83
CA PHE A 311 -32.21 0.64 -36.79
C PHE A 311 -31.66 -0.67 -36.18
N ALA A 312 -30.40 -1.03 -36.48
CA ALA A 312 -29.49 -1.94 -35.74
C ALA A 312 -29.94 -3.41 -35.47
N PRO A 313 -29.07 -4.32 -34.98
CA PRO A 313 -27.60 -4.32 -34.87
C PRO A 313 -26.90 -5.51 -35.58
N ALA A 314 -25.57 -5.40 -35.70
CA ALA A 314 -24.67 -6.40 -36.29
C ALA A 314 -24.55 -7.69 -35.42
N PRO A 315 -24.34 -8.86 -36.04
CA PRO A 315 -24.23 -10.15 -35.36
C PRO A 315 -22.83 -10.45 -34.79
N ASP A 316 -22.85 -11.21 -33.69
CA ASP A 316 -21.73 -11.83 -33.00
C ASP A 316 -20.76 -12.57 -33.94
N LEU A 317 -19.49 -12.13 -33.94
CA LEU A 317 -18.34 -12.85 -34.48
C LEU A 317 -17.34 -13.08 -33.34
N TRP A 318 -17.66 -14.05 -32.48
CA TRP A 318 -16.70 -14.78 -31.63
C TRP A 318 -17.08 -16.26 -31.66
N ALA A 319 -17.04 -16.84 -32.86
CA ALA A 319 -16.90 -18.28 -33.04
C ALA A 319 -15.39 -18.59 -32.97
N GLY A 320 -15.05 -19.63 -32.24
CA GLY A 320 -13.68 -19.94 -31.84
C GLY A 320 -12.74 -20.28 -32.98
N ASP A 321 -11.51 -19.83 -32.82
CA ASP A 321 -10.32 -20.43 -33.43
C ASP A 321 -9.47 -20.99 -32.30
N GLU A 322 -9.37 -22.32 -32.27
CA GLU A 322 -8.33 -23.08 -31.57
C GLU A 322 -6.99 -22.78 -32.22
N PRO A 323 -5.93 -22.41 -31.47
CA PRO A 323 -4.59 -22.44 -32.01
C PRO A 323 -3.97 -23.84 -31.85
N ASP A 324 -3.46 -24.32 -32.98
CA ASP A 324 -2.69 -25.53 -33.24
C ASP A 324 -1.61 -25.87 -32.19
N GLU A 325 -1.51 -27.16 -31.88
CA GLU A 325 -0.37 -27.79 -31.21
C GLU A 325 0.88 -27.71 -32.08
N PRO A 326 2.06 -27.36 -31.54
CA PRO A 326 3.32 -27.69 -32.19
C PRO A 326 3.92 -29.01 -31.67
N ASP A 327 4.06 -29.90 -32.65
CA ASP A 327 4.93 -31.06 -32.82
C ASP A 327 6.08 -31.30 -31.83
N GLU A 328 6.08 -32.56 -31.35
CA GLU A 328 7.21 -33.50 -31.27
C GLU A 328 8.63 -32.91 -31.35
N PHE A 329 9.33 -32.93 -30.21
CA PHE A 329 10.78 -33.09 -30.18
C PHE A 329 11.13 -34.35 -29.40
N ASP A 330 11.41 -35.41 -30.17
CA ASP A 330 12.20 -36.55 -29.76
C ASP A 330 13.65 -36.09 -29.55
N ASP A 331 14.18 -36.27 -28.35
CA ASP A 331 15.63 -36.38 -28.15
C ASP A 331 15.93 -37.55 -27.20
N GLU A 332 16.13 -38.67 -27.88
CA GLU A 332 16.70 -39.93 -27.43
C GLU A 332 18.19 -39.72 -27.14
N PHE A 333 18.62 -39.76 -25.88
CA PHE A 333 20.02 -40.05 -25.54
C PHE A 333 20.14 -41.14 -24.47
N ALA A 334 20.39 -42.33 -25.02
CA ALA A 334 20.98 -43.54 -24.48
C ALA A 334 21.65 -43.47 -23.10
N THR A 335 21.17 -44.35 -22.22
CA THR A 335 21.92 -44.87 -21.08
C THR A 335 22.80 -46.04 -21.55
N GLY A 336 24.10 -45.96 -21.25
CA GLY A 336 25.05 -47.06 -21.46
C GLY A 336 25.94 -47.22 -20.22
N PRO A 337 26.10 -48.43 -19.65
CA PRO A 337 26.94 -48.68 -18.48
C PRO A 337 28.30 -49.31 -18.85
N GLU A 338 29.12 -49.55 -17.83
CA GLU A 338 30.46 -50.21 -17.82
C GLU A 338 31.63 -49.24 -18.12
N GLY A 339 32.76 -49.23 -17.42
CA GLY A 339 33.33 -50.05 -16.36
C GLY A 339 34.86 -49.91 -16.39
N ARG A 340 35.49 -50.08 -15.22
CA ARG A 340 36.88 -50.50 -14.95
C ARG A 340 38.06 -49.51 -14.77
N ASP A 341 38.71 -49.78 -13.63
CA ASP A 341 40.15 -49.84 -13.30
C ASP A 341 40.87 -48.61 -12.70
N GLY A 342 41.36 -48.80 -11.46
CA GLY A 342 42.21 -47.90 -10.65
C GLY A 342 43.70 -47.92 -11.07
N PRO A 343 44.73 -47.88 -10.17
CA PRO A 343 44.75 -47.81 -8.69
C PRO A 343 45.83 -46.83 -8.09
N ASN A 344 46.08 -46.95 -6.77
CA ASN A 344 47.11 -46.38 -5.86
C ASN A 344 46.57 -45.34 -4.84
N GLY A 345 46.84 -45.37 -3.55
CA GLY A 345 47.67 -46.22 -2.69
C GLY A 345 47.55 -45.72 -1.23
N GLU A 346 47.64 -46.67 -0.28
CA GLU A 346 47.62 -46.58 1.20
C GLU A 346 48.74 -45.69 1.83
N PRO A 347 48.93 -45.56 3.18
CA PRO A 347 48.19 -46.17 4.33
C PRO A 347 47.84 -45.24 5.52
N ALA A 348 47.07 -45.81 6.45
CA ALA A 348 46.72 -45.35 7.80
C ALA A 348 47.67 -45.90 8.91
N GLN A 349 47.67 -45.28 10.10
CA GLN A 349 48.07 -45.93 11.37
C GLN A 349 47.33 -45.39 12.61
N ALA A 350 47.25 -46.28 13.63
CA ALA A 350 46.77 -46.18 15.03
C ALA A 350 45.25 -46.45 15.24
N LEU A 351 44.76 -47.66 15.57
CA LEU A 351 45.06 -48.63 16.67
C LEU A 351 44.43 -48.25 18.03
N GLN A 352 43.27 -48.84 18.39
CA GLN A 352 43.12 -49.79 19.51
C GLN A 352 41.65 -50.19 19.81
N ASP A 353 41.46 -51.52 19.80
CA ASP A 353 40.75 -52.38 20.75
C ASP A 353 39.24 -52.25 21.04
N GLY A 354 38.55 -53.36 20.72
CA GLY A 354 37.88 -54.10 21.79
C GLY A 354 36.51 -54.71 21.50
N ARG A 355 36.50 -56.00 21.07
CA ARG A 355 35.54 -57.09 21.42
C ARG A 355 34.02 -56.87 21.24
N ALA A 356 33.20 -57.84 20.87
CA ALA A 356 33.35 -59.20 20.37
C ALA A 356 31.94 -59.64 19.89
N SER A 357 31.93 -60.33 18.75
CA SER A 357 31.17 -61.54 18.39
C SER A 357 29.64 -61.64 18.61
N LEU A 358 28.85 -61.76 17.52
CA LEU A 358 28.39 -63.01 16.86
C LEU A 358 27.34 -63.77 17.72
N HIS A 359 26.18 -64.27 17.26
CA HIS A 359 25.62 -64.55 15.94
C HIS A 359 24.14 -65.03 16.14
N PRO A 360 23.39 -65.55 15.14
CA PRO A 360 21.99 -65.15 14.90
C PRO A 360 21.01 -66.35 14.84
N GLY A 361 19.83 -66.14 14.28
CA GLY A 361 18.99 -67.19 13.67
C GLY A 361 17.68 -67.39 14.43
N LEU A 362 16.56 -66.86 13.93
CA LEU A 362 15.69 -67.40 12.87
C LEU A 362 14.57 -68.31 13.42
N ASP A 363 13.36 -67.74 13.35
CA ASP A 363 12.22 -68.26 12.57
C ASP A 363 10.98 -68.79 13.31
N ARG A 364 9.85 -68.35 12.74
CA ARG A 364 8.50 -68.94 12.65
C ARG A 364 7.59 -69.15 13.88
N SER A 365 6.56 -68.29 13.86
CA SER A 365 5.13 -68.62 13.66
C SER A 365 4.26 -69.09 14.84
N THR A 366 2.96 -68.82 14.65
CA THR A 366 1.75 -69.36 15.32
C THR A 366 1.28 -68.78 16.66
N VAL A 367 0.23 -67.95 16.56
CA VAL A 367 -0.90 -67.67 17.49
C VAL A 367 -1.69 -69.00 17.67
N PRO A 368 -2.45 -69.35 18.76
CA PRO A 368 -3.36 -68.50 19.56
C PRO A 368 -3.48 -68.84 21.08
N GLY A 369 -4.25 -68.05 21.85
CA GLY A 369 -4.71 -68.52 23.17
C GLY A 369 -5.23 -67.48 24.15
N ARG A 370 -6.55 -67.41 24.28
CA ARG A 370 -7.36 -66.62 25.20
C ARG A 370 -7.53 -67.34 26.55
N ALA A 371 -7.35 -66.66 27.69
CA ALA A 371 -8.05 -66.92 28.97
C ALA A 371 -7.78 -65.74 29.94
N GLU A 372 -8.75 -64.87 30.26
CA GLU A 372 -9.85 -65.02 31.24
C GLU A 372 -9.46 -64.86 32.73
N ARG A 373 -10.20 -63.92 33.39
CA ARG A 373 -10.52 -63.79 34.84
C ARG A 373 -9.49 -63.05 35.70
N LYS A 374 -9.85 -62.20 36.67
CA LYS A 374 -11.14 -61.75 37.25
C LYS A 374 -10.88 -60.51 38.12
N ALA A 375 -11.85 -59.58 38.08
CA ALA A 375 -12.19 -58.44 38.95
C ALA A 375 -12.02 -58.65 40.49
N PRO A 376 -12.15 -57.66 41.42
CA PRO A 376 -13.23 -56.65 41.40
C PRO A 376 -13.12 -55.29 42.17
N ARG A 377 -14.05 -54.37 41.78
CA ARG A 377 -14.89 -53.44 42.60
C ARG A 377 -14.17 -52.32 43.39
N ARG A 378 -14.53 -51.03 43.30
CA ARG A 378 -15.83 -50.32 43.49
C ARG A 378 -15.55 -48.83 43.12
N ARG A 379 -16.33 -48.10 42.30
CA ARG A 379 -17.69 -47.52 42.46
C ARG A 379 -17.67 -46.02 42.87
N ALA A 380 -17.98 -45.13 41.91
CA ALA A 380 -18.80 -43.90 42.03
C ALA A 380 -18.84 -43.23 40.64
N ALA A 381 -19.92 -43.35 39.84
CA ALA A 381 -21.06 -42.42 39.76
C ALA A 381 -20.65 -40.99 39.37
N GLY A 382 -21.10 -40.37 38.27
CA GLY A 382 -22.05 -40.73 37.22
C GLY A 382 -22.50 -39.47 36.46
N ARG A 383 -23.12 -39.69 35.29
CA ARG A 383 -23.84 -38.74 34.39
C ARG A 383 -22.93 -37.88 33.50
N GLY A 384 -23.15 -37.76 32.20
CA GLY A 384 -24.20 -38.31 31.34
C GLY A 384 -23.92 -37.85 29.91
N SER A 385 -24.06 -38.78 28.98
CA SER A 385 -24.08 -38.58 27.53
C SER A 385 -25.15 -37.56 27.13
N PHE A 386 -24.71 -36.41 26.62
CA PHE A 386 -25.46 -35.50 25.74
C PHE A 386 -24.45 -34.83 24.80
N ALA A 387 -23.89 -35.60 23.88
CA ALA A 387 -22.96 -35.10 22.86
C ALA A 387 -23.26 -35.77 21.52
N ALA A 388 -24.51 -35.62 21.05
CA ALA A 388 -24.95 -36.00 19.71
C ALA A 388 -26.34 -35.42 19.41
N ALA A 389 -26.56 -34.11 19.59
CA ALA A 389 -27.82 -33.44 19.18
C ALA A 389 -27.77 -31.89 19.19
N ALA A 390 -26.60 -31.24 19.10
CA ALA A 390 -26.52 -29.77 19.24
C ALA A 390 -25.82 -29.04 18.08
N GLY A 391 -25.58 -29.71 16.95
CA GLY A 391 -24.92 -29.12 15.77
C GLY A 391 -25.74 -29.17 14.47
N ALA A 392 -26.94 -29.76 14.47
CA ALA A 392 -27.70 -30.05 13.25
C ALA A 392 -28.99 -29.25 13.07
N GLU A 393 -29.41 -28.42 14.04
CA GLU A 393 -30.72 -27.72 13.99
C GLU A 393 -30.66 -26.19 13.90
N LEU A 394 -29.49 -25.60 13.61
CA LEU A 394 -29.36 -24.15 13.40
C LEU A 394 -28.86 -23.77 11.99
N GLY A 395 -28.97 -24.71 11.03
CA GLY A 395 -28.56 -24.52 9.63
C GLY A 395 -29.71 -24.56 8.61
N ALA A 396 -30.97 -24.68 9.03
CA ALA A 396 -32.09 -24.97 8.13
C ALA A 396 -33.12 -23.84 7.95
N GLU A 397 -33.01 -22.69 8.65
CA GLU A 397 -33.99 -21.60 8.57
C GLU A 397 -33.41 -20.24 8.12
N LEU A 398 -32.42 -20.25 7.24
CA LEU A 398 -32.02 -19.05 6.47
C LEU A 398 -31.88 -19.40 4.98
N SER A 399 -32.89 -20.07 4.43
CA SER A 399 -33.16 -20.02 2.98
C SER A 399 -33.90 -18.73 2.64
N ALA A 400 -33.23 -17.61 2.87
CA ALA A 400 -33.46 -16.40 2.09
C ALA A 400 -32.20 -16.28 1.25
N GLU A 401 -32.31 -16.59 -0.04
CA GLU A 401 -31.24 -16.47 -1.03
C GLU A 401 -30.87 -14.99 -1.18
N VAL A 402 -30.10 -14.48 -0.22
CA VAL A 402 -29.33 -13.26 -0.42
C VAL A 402 -28.33 -13.62 -1.52
N PRO A 403 -28.31 -12.89 -2.65
CA PRO A 403 -27.31 -13.13 -3.68
C PRO A 403 -25.94 -12.88 -3.06
N THR A 404 -25.28 -13.98 -2.68
CA THR A 404 -23.92 -13.95 -2.17
C THR A 404 -23.03 -13.50 -3.32
N SER A 405 -22.21 -12.47 -3.06
CA SER A 405 -21.28 -12.01 -4.09
C SER A 405 -20.37 -13.17 -4.50
N PRO A 406 -20.01 -13.29 -5.80
CA PRO A 406 -19.13 -14.35 -6.28
C PRO A 406 -17.82 -14.44 -5.48
N ALA A 407 -17.30 -13.30 -5.02
CA ALA A 407 -16.11 -13.22 -4.18
C ALA A 407 -16.31 -13.85 -2.79
N LEU A 408 -17.47 -13.62 -2.14
CA LEU A 408 -17.77 -14.21 -0.84
C LEU A 408 -18.00 -15.73 -0.96
N ALA A 409 -18.67 -16.17 -2.04
CA ALA A 409 -18.85 -17.60 -2.31
C ALA A 409 -17.51 -18.32 -2.50
N ALA A 410 -16.60 -17.74 -3.30
CA ALA A 410 -15.25 -18.27 -3.48
C ALA A 410 -14.50 -18.34 -2.14
N LEU A 411 -14.59 -17.29 -1.31
CA LEU A 411 -13.93 -17.26 0.00
C LEU A 411 -14.49 -18.35 0.94
N GLN A 412 -15.81 -18.56 0.97
CA GLN A 412 -16.42 -19.64 1.76
C GLN A 412 -15.95 -21.03 1.33
N VAL A 413 -15.70 -21.25 0.03
CA VAL A 413 -15.12 -22.50 -0.46
C VAL A 413 -13.69 -22.67 0.06
N LYS A 414 -12.86 -21.61 0.00
CA LYS A 414 -11.48 -21.63 0.52
C LYS A 414 -11.42 -21.92 2.02
N LEU A 415 -12.32 -21.33 2.81
CA LEU A 415 -12.39 -21.55 4.26
C LEU A 415 -12.73 -23.01 4.59
N ARG A 416 -13.65 -23.63 3.83
CA ARG A 416 -14.00 -25.05 4.00
C ARG A 416 -12.86 -25.96 3.55
N GLY A 417 -12.29 -25.71 2.37
CA GLY A 417 -11.15 -26.47 1.85
C GLY A 417 -9.96 -26.48 2.82
N PHE A 418 -9.65 -25.33 3.44
CA PHE A 418 -8.62 -25.26 4.49
C PHE A 418 -8.92 -26.20 5.66
N GLN A 419 -10.15 -26.19 6.19
CA GLN A 419 -10.54 -27.04 7.32
C GLN A 419 -10.47 -28.53 6.97
N GLU A 420 -10.85 -28.91 5.75
CA GLU A 420 -10.77 -30.28 5.26
C GLU A 420 -9.32 -30.75 5.10
N LEU A 421 -8.45 -29.93 4.50
CA LEU A 421 -7.02 -30.23 4.34
C LEU A 421 -6.33 -30.41 5.69
N VAL A 422 -6.65 -29.56 6.67
CA VAL A 422 -6.16 -29.72 8.04
C VAL A 422 -6.67 -31.02 8.66
N ALA A 423 -7.95 -31.36 8.47
CA ALA A 423 -8.52 -32.60 8.99
C ALA A 423 -7.87 -33.86 8.38
N ARG A 424 -7.37 -33.77 7.14
CA ARG A 424 -6.61 -34.84 6.46
C ARG A 424 -5.12 -34.86 6.83
N GLY A 425 -4.62 -33.84 7.53
CA GLY A 425 -3.20 -33.71 7.88
C GLY A 425 -2.32 -33.20 6.72
N GLU A 426 -2.92 -32.65 5.67
CA GLU A 426 -2.22 -32.12 4.50
C GLU A 426 -1.74 -30.68 4.74
N LEU A 427 -0.82 -30.54 5.69
CA LEU A 427 -0.39 -29.25 6.24
C LEU A 427 0.26 -28.34 5.19
N ALA A 428 0.98 -28.89 4.21
CA ALA A 428 1.59 -28.12 3.13
C ALA A 428 0.53 -27.43 2.25
N LYS A 429 -0.50 -28.17 1.83
CA LYS A 429 -1.62 -27.63 1.05
C LYS A 429 -2.44 -26.65 1.88
N ALA A 430 -2.71 -26.99 3.15
CA ALA A 430 -3.42 -26.12 4.07
C ALA A 430 -2.70 -24.77 4.28
N ALA A 431 -1.36 -24.77 4.34
CA ALA A 431 -0.57 -23.54 4.45
C ALA A 431 -0.75 -22.63 3.22
N VAL A 432 -0.76 -23.18 1.99
CA VAL A 432 -0.99 -22.41 0.76
C VAL A 432 -2.36 -21.72 0.81
N VAL A 433 -3.41 -22.47 1.15
CA VAL A 433 -4.78 -21.93 1.26
C VAL A 433 -4.88 -20.88 2.38
N ALA A 434 -4.24 -21.12 3.53
CA ALA A 434 -4.22 -20.16 4.63
C ALA A 434 -3.50 -18.87 4.26
N SER A 435 -2.42 -18.94 3.46
CA SER A 435 -1.71 -17.77 2.95
C SER A 435 -2.62 -16.93 2.04
N ASP A 436 -3.33 -17.58 1.12
CA ASP A 436 -4.27 -16.90 0.23
C ASP A 436 -5.46 -16.28 0.99
N VAL A 437 -6.06 -17.01 1.94
CA VAL A 437 -7.11 -16.46 2.81
C VAL A 437 -6.59 -15.25 3.60
N ARG A 438 -5.37 -15.30 4.15
CA ARG A 438 -4.75 -14.15 4.83
C ARG A 438 -4.54 -12.96 3.91
N ALA A 439 -4.16 -13.18 2.65
CA ALA A 439 -4.00 -12.11 1.67
C ALA A 439 -5.34 -11.42 1.37
N VAL A 440 -6.43 -12.19 1.24
CA VAL A 440 -7.79 -11.65 1.09
C VAL A 440 -8.21 -10.86 2.33
N LEU A 441 -7.90 -11.37 3.52
CA LEU A 441 -8.22 -10.72 4.80
C LEU A 441 -7.32 -9.51 5.12
N ALA A 442 -6.21 -9.28 4.42
CA ALA A 442 -5.32 -8.16 4.70
C ALA A 442 -6.02 -6.78 4.57
N ASN A 443 -7.08 -6.71 3.78
CA ASN A 443 -7.85 -5.48 3.52
C ASN A 443 -9.29 -5.54 4.04
N PHE A 444 -9.65 -6.55 4.83
CA PHE A 444 -11.01 -6.82 5.28
C PHE A 444 -11.04 -7.29 6.74
N ASP A 445 -11.93 -6.76 7.57
CA ASP A 445 -12.08 -7.22 8.97
C ASP A 445 -13.24 -8.23 9.09
N PRO A 446 -12.95 -9.55 9.04
CA PRO A 446 -13.99 -10.57 9.00
C PRO A 446 -14.76 -10.68 10.33
N VAL A 447 -14.19 -10.21 11.44
CA VAL A 447 -14.83 -10.31 12.76
C VAL A 447 -15.95 -9.29 12.89
N VAL A 448 -15.79 -8.13 12.26
CA VAL A 448 -16.81 -7.06 12.26
C VAL A 448 -17.99 -7.42 11.37
N PHE A 449 -17.73 -7.96 10.18
CA PHE A 449 -18.76 -8.13 9.15
C PHE A 449 -19.38 -9.54 9.13
N PHE A 450 -18.61 -10.61 9.37
CA PHE A 450 -19.09 -12.00 9.29
C PHE A 450 -18.51 -12.91 10.39
N PRO A 451 -18.72 -12.58 11.68
CA PRO A 451 -18.08 -13.30 12.78
C PRO A 451 -18.38 -14.80 12.80
N THR A 452 -19.61 -15.20 12.42
CA THR A 452 -20.04 -16.61 12.42
C THR A 452 -19.37 -17.44 11.32
N VAL A 453 -19.12 -16.85 10.14
CA VAL A 453 -18.50 -17.53 9.00
C VAL A 453 -17.03 -17.84 9.29
N PHE A 454 -16.33 -16.90 9.93
CA PHE A 454 -14.88 -17.02 10.15
C PHE A 454 -14.49 -17.67 11.49
N ALA A 455 -15.42 -17.78 12.45
CA ALA A 455 -15.15 -18.37 13.76
C ALA A 455 -14.54 -19.79 13.66
N GLY A 456 -15.07 -20.63 12.76
CA GLY A 456 -14.56 -21.98 12.54
C GLY A 456 -13.13 -21.99 12.00
N TYR A 457 -12.86 -21.15 11.00
CA TYR A 457 -11.52 -21.00 10.42
C TYR A 457 -10.49 -20.55 11.46
N PHE A 458 -10.78 -19.49 12.22
CA PHE A 458 -9.82 -18.99 13.22
C PHE A 458 -9.56 -19.98 14.35
N LYS A 459 -10.58 -20.74 14.75
CA LYS A 459 -10.42 -21.81 15.73
C LYS A 459 -9.45 -22.90 15.23
N VAL A 460 -9.64 -23.38 14.00
CA VAL A 460 -8.76 -24.41 13.41
C VAL A 460 -7.37 -23.84 13.17
N LEU A 461 -7.26 -22.62 12.63
CA LEU A 461 -5.99 -21.96 12.42
C LEU A 461 -5.20 -21.84 13.72
N HIS A 462 -5.82 -21.40 14.82
CA HIS A 462 -5.15 -21.26 16.11
C HIS A 462 -4.63 -22.60 16.66
N GLN A 463 -5.35 -23.71 16.39
CA GLN A 463 -4.93 -25.04 16.83
C GLN A 463 -3.70 -25.54 16.08
N VAL A 464 -3.54 -25.17 14.81
CA VAL A 464 -2.57 -25.78 13.88
C VAL A 464 -1.47 -24.78 13.49
N ILE A 465 -1.51 -23.54 13.98
CA ILE A 465 -0.62 -22.46 13.52
C ILE A 465 0.87 -22.78 13.73
N GLU A 466 1.22 -23.42 14.84
CA GLU A 466 2.60 -23.85 15.14
C GLU A 466 3.09 -24.90 14.13
N GLU A 467 2.19 -25.76 13.66
CA GLU A 467 2.51 -26.81 12.67
C GLU A 467 2.57 -26.24 11.23
N LEU A 468 1.83 -25.17 10.95
CA LEU A 468 1.86 -24.47 9.65
C LEU A 468 3.05 -23.51 9.51
N THR A 469 3.55 -22.97 10.62
CA THR A 469 4.69 -22.04 10.66
C THR A 469 5.89 -22.46 9.81
N PRO A 470 6.42 -23.71 9.90
CA PRO A 470 7.56 -24.12 9.08
C PRO A 470 7.27 -24.14 7.57
N TYR A 471 6.01 -24.22 7.15
CA TYR A 471 5.63 -24.13 5.74
C TYR A 471 5.58 -22.68 5.27
N PHE A 472 5.11 -21.75 6.12
CA PHE A 472 5.14 -20.32 5.80
C PHE A 472 6.56 -19.78 5.67
N GLU A 473 7.49 -20.26 6.49
CA GLU A 473 8.92 -19.89 6.39
C GLU A 473 9.58 -20.39 5.10
N ARG A 474 8.99 -21.40 4.45
CA ARG A 474 9.47 -21.98 3.19
C ARG A 474 8.72 -21.46 1.97
N ALA A 475 7.96 -20.36 2.09
CA ALA A 475 7.17 -19.79 1.01
C ALA A 475 7.99 -19.40 -0.24
N GLU A 476 9.31 -19.23 -0.12
CA GLU A 476 10.20 -18.90 -1.24
C GLU A 476 10.73 -20.15 -1.99
N GLN A 477 10.40 -21.37 -1.52
CA GLN A 477 10.90 -22.60 -2.15
C GLN A 477 10.12 -22.93 -3.44
N PRO A 478 10.79 -23.52 -4.46
CA PRO A 478 10.12 -23.93 -5.70
C PRO A 478 8.93 -24.88 -5.50
N SER A 479 8.99 -25.74 -4.47
CA SER A 479 7.89 -26.65 -4.10
C SER A 479 6.64 -25.91 -3.64
N TRP A 480 6.80 -24.79 -2.93
CA TRP A 480 5.69 -23.93 -2.54
C TRP A 480 5.07 -23.27 -3.77
N ASN A 481 5.90 -22.70 -4.65
CA ASN A 481 5.43 -22.06 -5.88
C ASN A 481 4.66 -23.02 -6.78
N ALA A 482 5.12 -24.28 -6.90
CA ALA A 482 4.40 -25.31 -7.65
C ALA A 482 3.02 -25.63 -7.05
N LEU A 483 2.92 -25.74 -5.71
CA LEU A 483 1.63 -25.94 -5.03
C LEU A 483 0.72 -24.72 -5.18
N GLU A 484 1.26 -23.51 -5.10
CA GLU A 484 0.50 -22.28 -5.31
C GLU A 484 -0.01 -22.16 -6.76
N SER A 485 0.82 -22.52 -7.74
CA SER A 485 0.40 -22.60 -9.15
C SER A 485 -0.69 -23.65 -9.35
N TYR A 486 -0.56 -24.84 -8.73
CA TYR A 486 -1.60 -25.88 -8.81
C TYR A 486 -2.92 -25.41 -8.19
N TYR A 487 -2.87 -24.82 -7.00
CA TYR A 487 -4.02 -24.25 -6.33
C TYR A 487 -4.75 -23.17 -7.15
N ARG A 488 -4.00 -22.34 -7.89
CA ARG A 488 -4.58 -21.31 -8.77
C ARG A 488 -5.16 -21.87 -10.06
N ALA A 489 -4.54 -22.90 -10.62
CA ALA A 489 -4.98 -23.52 -11.86
C ALA A 489 -6.25 -24.35 -11.66
N ASP A 490 -6.33 -25.13 -10.58
CA ASP A 490 -7.50 -25.93 -10.23
C ASP A 490 -7.72 -25.99 -8.71
N MET A 491 -8.50 -25.03 -8.20
CA MET A 491 -8.86 -24.98 -6.79
C MET A 491 -9.66 -26.20 -6.34
N ARG A 492 -10.44 -26.83 -7.23
CA ARG A 492 -11.31 -27.96 -6.86
C ARG A 492 -10.50 -29.24 -6.78
N GLY A 493 -9.72 -29.55 -7.80
CA GLY A 493 -8.79 -30.69 -7.80
C GLY A 493 -7.81 -30.62 -6.63
N PHE A 494 -7.33 -29.41 -6.28
CA PHE A 494 -6.44 -29.19 -5.14
C PHE A 494 -7.01 -29.63 -3.78
N PHE A 495 -8.34 -29.66 -3.61
CA PHE A 495 -8.99 -30.13 -2.38
C PHE A 495 -9.41 -31.60 -2.42
N GLU A 496 -9.44 -32.22 -3.59
CA GLU A 496 -9.89 -33.60 -3.79
C GLU A 496 -8.71 -34.59 -3.82
N ASP A 497 -7.58 -34.19 -4.42
CA ASP A 497 -6.27 -34.86 -4.30
C ASP A 497 -5.63 -34.65 -2.94
#